data_AF-M6YRW4-F1
#
_entry.id   AF-M6YRW4-F1
#
_cell.length_a   1.000
_cell.length_b   1.000
_cell.length_c   1.000
_cell.angle_alpha   90.00
_cell.angle_beta   90.00
_cell.angle_gamma   90.00
#
_symmetry.space_group_name_H-M   'P 1'
#
loop_
_entity.id
_entity.type
_entity.pdbx_description
1 polymer ?
#
loop_
_entity_poly.entity_id
_entity_poly.type
_entity_poly.pdbx_seq_one_letter_code
_entity_poly.pdbx_strand_id
1 'polypeptide(L)'
;MEVLEHEEKKDKRTIQKLQDFLNSQTLDGNLTLEKAMNLLEREEDTWKEKRITPPSYIALPFYHLFGLEKVIHFLATYNHPQATKQEDYNNGSYYEGFSRLLPILDESERKLCKELIKPHLKQKELEKGDIISPFLIALDLGMKDELLPIVESWKSREPSIRYSYSEYRKNIIFLFQDSETVKRQMRKIGHLLKSVEELKLWIAITQYSDLEWVALSVKTVFNDYYNEQYKEMLKFFLGIKAPEIAKPMLHLYGIPKLATETKNWFIECPYFAIEGLIPAVLDEDKKISELLSKFYNLCSLEVTEKSSSKKRTNIPQRSKKKLKMKY
;
A
#
# COMPACT_ATOMS: atom_id res chain seq x y z
N MET A 1 -13.04 14.03 -39.39
CA MET A 1 -13.58 15.40 -39.38
C MET A 1 -14.97 15.41 -38.73
N GLU A 2 -15.89 14.54 -39.15
CA GLU A 2 -17.24 14.42 -38.56
C GLU A 2 -17.28 14.01 -37.06
N VAL A 3 -16.34 13.19 -36.58
CA VAL A 3 -16.27 12.78 -35.16
C VAL A 3 -15.92 13.96 -34.25
N LEU A 4 -15.00 14.84 -34.68
CA LEU A 4 -14.58 16.02 -33.92
C LEU A 4 -15.68 17.09 -33.87
N GLU A 5 -16.43 17.28 -34.97
CA GLU A 5 -17.58 18.18 -34.98
C GLU A 5 -18.73 17.66 -34.09
N HIS A 6 -18.89 16.34 -33.98
CA HIS A 6 -19.90 15.73 -33.13
C HIS A 6 -19.54 15.85 -31.64
N GLU A 7 -18.25 15.74 -31.29
CA GLU A 7 -17.76 15.98 -29.93
C GLU A 7 -17.87 17.47 -29.55
N GLU A 8 -17.46 18.39 -30.42
CA GLU A 8 -17.61 19.84 -30.17
C GLU A 8 -19.08 20.29 -30.00
N LYS A 9 -20.00 19.71 -30.78
CA LYS A 9 -21.44 20.00 -30.65
C LYS A 9 -22.01 19.49 -29.33
N LYS A 10 -21.48 18.38 -28.82
CA LYS A 10 -21.89 17.79 -27.54
C LYS A 10 -21.40 18.64 -26.36
N ASP A 11 -20.14 19.03 -26.38
CA ASP A 11 -19.54 19.89 -25.36
C ASP A 11 -20.22 21.27 -25.30
N LYS A 12 -20.53 21.87 -26.47
CA LYS A 12 -21.31 23.13 -26.54
C LYS A 12 -22.70 22.97 -25.95
N ARG A 13 -23.36 21.82 -26.14
CA ARG A 13 -24.70 21.55 -25.61
C ARG A 13 -24.68 21.37 -24.09
N THR A 14 -23.67 20.70 -23.55
CA THR A 14 -23.45 20.56 -22.11
C THR A 14 -23.16 21.91 -21.46
N ILE A 15 -22.28 22.72 -22.05
CA ILE A 15 -21.99 24.09 -21.58
C ILE A 15 -23.24 24.96 -21.59
N GLN A 16 -24.04 24.91 -22.66
CA GLN A 16 -25.28 25.69 -22.75
C GLN A 16 -26.30 25.25 -21.68
N LYS A 17 -26.48 23.94 -21.46
CA LYS A 17 -27.34 23.44 -20.37
C LYS A 17 -26.88 23.92 -19.00
N LEU A 18 -25.57 23.91 -18.74
CA LEU A 18 -25.00 24.42 -17.49
C LEU A 18 -25.24 25.93 -17.35
N GLN A 19 -25.06 26.70 -18.42
CA GLN A 19 -25.32 28.15 -18.42
C GLN A 19 -26.80 28.47 -18.22
N ASP A 20 -27.70 27.84 -18.96
CA ASP A 20 -29.14 28.01 -18.85
C ASP A 20 -29.61 27.64 -17.43
N PHE A 21 -29.03 26.59 -16.87
CA PHE A 21 -29.30 26.22 -15.50
C PHE A 21 -28.80 27.26 -14.50
N LEU A 22 -27.53 27.65 -14.56
CA LEU A 22 -26.95 28.62 -13.62
C LEU A 22 -27.70 29.95 -13.68
N ASN A 23 -28.10 30.38 -14.88
CA ASN A 23 -28.92 31.57 -15.11
C ASN A 23 -30.37 31.43 -14.59
N SER A 24 -30.89 30.20 -14.49
CA SER A 24 -32.21 29.92 -13.92
C SER A 24 -32.22 29.88 -12.38
N GLN A 25 -31.04 29.87 -11.74
CA GLN A 25 -30.95 29.90 -10.28
C GLN A 25 -30.90 31.35 -9.79
N THR A 26 -31.82 31.69 -8.89
CA THR A 26 -31.66 32.90 -8.08
C THR A 26 -30.64 32.62 -6.97
N LEU A 27 -29.78 33.61 -6.67
CA LEU A 27 -28.85 33.58 -5.53
C LEU A 27 -29.55 33.32 -4.18
N ASP A 28 -30.88 33.42 -4.15
CA ASP A 28 -31.76 33.36 -2.99
C ASP A 28 -32.26 31.93 -2.63
N GLY A 29 -31.61 30.86 -3.12
CA GLY A 29 -31.68 29.55 -2.45
C GLY A 29 -32.58 28.45 -3.04
N ASN A 30 -32.95 28.49 -4.32
CA ASN A 30 -33.74 27.41 -4.95
C ASN A 30 -32.91 26.26 -5.57
N LEU A 31 -31.58 26.33 -5.51
CA LEU A 31 -30.69 25.24 -5.90
C LEU A 31 -30.65 24.19 -4.78
N THR A 32 -31.31 23.05 -4.99
CA THR A 32 -31.18 21.90 -4.07
C THR A 32 -29.94 21.08 -4.42
N LEU A 33 -29.40 20.36 -3.43
CA LEU A 33 -28.30 19.43 -3.64
C LEU A 33 -28.63 18.42 -4.75
N GLU A 34 -29.85 17.89 -4.76
CA GLU A 34 -30.33 16.96 -5.80
C GLU A 34 -30.33 17.60 -7.21
N LYS A 35 -30.79 18.85 -7.33
CA LYS A 35 -30.72 19.57 -8.62
C LYS A 35 -29.28 19.75 -9.06
N ALA A 36 -28.39 20.20 -8.17
CA ALA A 36 -26.96 20.33 -8.45
C ALA A 36 -26.32 19.01 -8.89
N MET A 37 -26.71 17.89 -8.29
CA MET A 37 -26.26 16.56 -8.70
C MET A 37 -26.76 16.17 -10.09
N ASN A 38 -28.01 16.50 -10.44
CA ASN A 38 -28.56 16.21 -11.78
C ASN A 38 -27.86 17.02 -12.88
N LEU A 39 -27.32 18.19 -12.56
CA LEU A 39 -26.68 19.10 -13.50
C LEU A 39 -25.24 18.82 -13.81
N LEU A 40 -24.54 18.18 -12.87
CA LEU A 40 -23.22 17.62 -13.13
C LEU A 40 -23.30 16.39 -14.06
N GLU A 41 -24.35 16.32 -14.90
CA GLU A 41 -24.71 15.30 -15.87
C GLU A 41 -24.71 13.88 -15.28
N ARG A 42 -25.72 13.64 -14.44
CA ARG A 42 -26.12 12.29 -14.03
C ARG A 42 -27.31 11.84 -14.86
N GLU A 43 -27.06 11.26 -16.02
CA GLU A 43 -27.85 10.09 -16.39
C GLU A 43 -27.24 8.93 -15.62
N GLU A 44 -28.00 8.31 -14.72
CA GLU A 44 -27.58 7.08 -14.02
C GLU A 44 -27.24 5.93 -14.99
N ASP A 45 -27.48 6.08 -16.31
CA ASP A 45 -27.53 4.98 -17.26
C ASP A 45 -26.60 5.06 -18.48
N THR A 46 -25.86 6.13 -18.75
CA THR A 46 -25.01 6.19 -19.96
C THR A 46 -23.52 6.16 -19.64
N TRP A 47 -23.03 4.93 -19.52
CA TRP A 47 -21.68 4.46 -19.19
C TRP A 47 -20.56 4.90 -20.17
N LYS A 48 -20.80 5.91 -21.02
CA LYS A 48 -19.96 6.26 -22.17
C LYS A 48 -19.25 7.61 -22.07
N GLU A 49 -19.57 8.44 -21.09
CA GLU A 49 -19.01 9.80 -21.01
C GLU A 49 -17.91 9.89 -19.95
N LYS A 50 -16.71 10.27 -20.42
CA LYS A 50 -15.58 10.62 -19.58
C LYS A 50 -16.02 11.79 -18.70
N ARG A 51 -15.88 11.65 -17.38
CA ARG A 51 -16.28 12.71 -16.44
C ARG A 51 -15.63 14.04 -16.81
N ILE A 52 -16.44 15.07 -16.98
CA ILE A 52 -15.96 16.42 -17.26
C ILE A 52 -15.33 17.02 -16.00
N THR A 53 -15.84 16.67 -14.81
CA THR A 53 -15.32 17.13 -13.52
C THR A 53 -14.94 15.95 -12.63
N PRO A 54 -13.70 15.87 -12.10
CA PRO A 54 -13.30 14.80 -11.21
C PRO A 54 -14.07 14.88 -9.87
N PRO A 55 -14.55 13.77 -9.27
CA PRO A 55 -15.34 13.78 -8.04
C PRO A 55 -14.70 14.55 -6.87
N SER A 56 -13.37 14.57 -6.79
CA SER A 56 -12.61 15.31 -5.78
C SER A 56 -12.78 16.83 -5.85
N TYR A 57 -13.30 17.39 -6.94
CA TYR A 57 -13.48 18.84 -7.13
C TYR A 57 -14.85 19.34 -6.64
N ILE A 58 -15.78 18.45 -6.32
CA ILE A 58 -17.17 18.81 -5.99
C ILE A 58 -17.34 19.32 -4.55
N ALA A 59 -16.50 18.86 -3.62
CA ALA A 59 -16.67 19.17 -2.20
C ALA A 59 -16.58 20.68 -1.89
N LEU A 60 -15.63 21.39 -2.51
CA LEU A 60 -15.40 22.82 -2.25
C LEU A 60 -16.53 23.72 -2.80
N PRO A 61 -17.00 23.58 -4.06
CA PRO A 61 -18.19 24.29 -4.53
C PRO A 61 -19.43 23.98 -3.70
N PHE A 62 -19.64 22.71 -3.33
CA PHE A 62 -20.82 22.32 -2.55
C PHE A 62 -20.78 22.91 -1.13
N TYR A 63 -19.60 23.03 -0.55
CA TYR A 63 -19.44 23.68 0.75
C TYR A 63 -19.88 25.15 0.71
N HIS A 64 -19.49 25.89 -0.34
CA HIS A 64 -19.88 27.29 -0.50
C HIS A 64 -21.37 27.45 -0.81
N LEU A 65 -21.97 26.54 -1.58
CA LEU A 65 -23.35 26.64 -2.04
C LEU A 65 -24.38 26.11 -1.02
N PHE A 66 -24.02 25.06 -0.29
CA PHE A 66 -24.96 24.28 0.52
C PHE A 66 -24.59 24.23 2.00
N GLY A 67 -23.39 24.70 2.37
CA GLY A 67 -22.87 24.61 3.72
C GLY A 67 -22.34 23.22 4.07
N LEU A 68 -21.64 23.17 5.21
CA LEU A 68 -20.91 21.99 5.66
C LEU A 68 -21.80 20.77 5.89
N GLU A 69 -22.97 20.96 6.51
CA GLU A 69 -23.88 19.85 6.85
C GLU A 69 -24.28 19.03 5.63
N LYS A 70 -24.69 19.72 4.56
CA LYS A 70 -25.10 19.09 3.30
C LYS A 70 -23.93 18.41 2.59
N VAL A 71 -22.73 19.00 2.67
CA VAL A 71 -21.51 18.37 2.14
C VAL A 71 -21.15 17.11 2.88
N ILE A 72 -21.15 17.12 4.22
CA ILE A 72 -20.80 15.92 5.00
C ILE A 72 -21.85 14.83 4.78
N HIS A 73 -23.14 15.18 4.79
CA HIS A 73 -24.20 14.25 4.44
C HIS A 73 -23.99 13.65 3.04
N PHE A 74 -23.63 14.49 2.07
CA PHE A 74 -23.33 14.06 0.70
C PHE A 74 -22.18 13.06 0.68
N LEU A 75 -21.03 13.41 1.26
CA LEU A 75 -19.83 12.58 1.28
C LEU A 75 -20.01 11.26 2.05
N ALA A 76 -20.85 11.27 3.09
CA ALA A 76 -21.13 10.10 3.91
C ALA A 76 -22.15 9.14 3.28
N THR A 77 -23.02 9.65 2.40
CA THR A 77 -24.14 8.90 1.81
C THR A 77 -23.86 8.50 0.37
N TYR A 78 -23.27 9.39 -0.41
CA TYR A 78 -22.98 9.18 -1.82
C TYR A 78 -21.50 8.86 -1.99
N ASN A 79 -21.18 7.58 -1.86
CA ASN A 79 -19.98 7.09 -2.50
C ASN A 79 -20.23 6.82 -3.96
N HIS A 80 -19.17 7.00 -4.75
CA HIS A 80 -19.13 6.57 -6.13
C HIS A 80 -19.72 5.15 -6.22
N PRO A 81 -20.87 4.98 -6.92
CA PRO A 81 -21.49 3.67 -7.03
C PRO A 81 -20.52 2.73 -7.75
N GLN A 82 -20.44 1.50 -7.29
CA GLN A 82 -19.75 0.41 -7.96
C GLN A 82 -20.30 0.24 -9.39
N ALA A 83 -19.68 0.85 -10.40
CA ALA A 83 -20.00 0.53 -11.80
C ALA A 83 -18.99 1.01 -12.83
N THR A 84 -17.93 1.75 -12.49
CA THR A 84 -16.87 1.97 -13.48
C THR A 84 -16.04 0.69 -13.54
N LYS A 85 -16.37 -0.17 -14.53
CA LYS A 85 -15.50 -1.27 -15.00
C LYS A 85 -14.12 -0.78 -15.44
N GLN A 86 -13.95 0.54 -15.57
CA GLN A 86 -12.65 1.19 -15.51
C GLN A 86 -12.45 1.67 -14.08
N GLU A 87 -11.46 1.10 -13.40
CA GLU A 87 -10.88 1.72 -12.23
C GLU A 87 -10.39 3.11 -12.65
N ASP A 88 -11.24 4.12 -12.53
CA ASP A 88 -10.91 5.50 -12.88
C ASP A 88 -10.04 6.07 -11.74
N TYR A 89 -8.83 5.53 -11.64
CA TYR A 89 -7.78 5.88 -10.69
C TYR A 89 -7.34 7.35 -10.84
N ASN A 90 -7.72 8.02 -11.93
CA ASN A 90 -7.21 9.32 -12.33
C ASN A 90 -8.10 10.49 -11.90
N ASN A 91 -9.36 10.24 -11.50
CA ASN A 91 -10.32 11.30 -11.22
C ASN A 91 -10.58 11.57 -9.73
N GLY A 92 -9.92 10.83 -8.84
CA GLY A 92 -9.99 11.06 -7.40
C GLY A 92 -11.36 10.75 -6.79
N SER A 93 -11.36 10.39 -5.51
CA SER A 93 -12.58 10.07 -4.76
C SER A 93 -13.31 11.31 -4.25
N TYR A 94 -14.60 11.18 -3.90
CA TYR A 94 -15.30 12.24 -3.14
C TYR A 94 -14.60 12.55 -1.81
N TYR A 95 -13.99 11.54 -1.18
CA TYR A 95 -13.16 11.71 0.01
C TYR A 95 -11.96 12.64 -0.23
N GLU A 96 -11.25 12.54 -1.37
CA GLU A 96 -10.17 13.49 -1.68
C GLU A 96 -10.65 14.95 -1.74
N GLY A 97 -11.92 15.17 -2.11
CA GLY A 97 -12.54 16.48 -2.01
C GLY A 97 -12.67 16.95 -0.56
N PHE A 98 -12.98 16.05 0.38
CA PHE A 98 -12.94 16.36 1.81
C PHE A 98 -11.53 16.69 2.29
N SER A 99 -10.51 15.92 1.90
CA SER A 99 -9.14 16.20 2.31
C SER A 99 -8.65 17.58 1.83
N ARG A 100 -9.21 18.11 0.73
CA ARG A 100 -8.98 19.49 0.26
C ARG A 100 -9.81 20.54 1.00
N LEU A 101 -10.99 20.16 1.50
CA LEU A 101 -11.83 21.00 2.34
C LEU A 101 -11.22 21.15 3.75
N LEU A 102 -10.61 20.09 4.26
CA LEU A 102 -10.13 20.02 5.63
C LEU A 102 -9.22 21.20 6.04
N PRO A 103 -8.24 21.69 5.25
CA PRO A 103 -7.38 22.80 5.65
C PRO A 103 -8.10 24.15 5.82
N ILE A 104 -9.26 24.33 5.20
CA ILE A 104 -10.01 25.59 5.26
C ILE A 104 -11.08 25.61 6.36
N LEU A 105 -11.38 24.45 6.95
CA LEU A 105 -12.35 24.35 8.05
C LEU A 105 -11.76 24.90 9.34
N ASP A 106 -12.53 25.73 10.02
CA ASP A 106 -12.22 26.19 11.38
C ASP A 106 -12.48 25.10 12.44
N GLU A 107 -12.12 25.37 13.69
CA GLU A 107 -12.26 24.37 14.77
C GLU A 107 -13.72 24.03 15.07
N SER A 108 -14.64 24.99 14.93
CA SER A 108 -16.06 24.78 15.16
C SER A 108 -16.66 23.90 14.06
N GLU A 109 -16.23 24.11 12.82
CA GLU A 109 -16.62 23.31 11.66
C GLU A 109 -16.05 21.90 11.73
N ARG A 110 -14.78 21.74 12.13
CA ARG A 110 -14.19 20.40 12.38
C ARG A 110 -14.95 19.65 13.44
N LYS A 111 -15.33 20.32 14.53
CA LYS A 111 -16.16 19.71 15.59
C LYS A 111 -17.54 19.31 15.05
N LEU A 112 -18.16 20.16 14.25
CA LEU A 112 -19.42 19.84 13.58
C LEU A 112 -19.28 18.63 12.64
N CYS A 113 -18.20 18.54 11.84
CA CYS A 113 -17.93 17.38 11.01
C CYS A 113 -17.85 16.07 11.80
N LYS A 114 -17.20 16.10 12.98
CA LYS A 114 -17.13 14.92 13.86
C LYS A 114 -18.52 14.46 14.30
N GLU A 115 -19.37 15.38 14.72
CA GLU A 115 -20.75 15.05 15.12
C GLU A 115 -21.58 14.53 13.94
N LEU A 116 -21.41 15.12 12.76
CA LEU A 116 -22.15 14.72 11.56
C LEU A 116 -21.71 13.36 11.02
N ILE A 117 -20.42 13.00 11.11
CA ILE A 117 -19.92 11.74 10.56
C ILE A 117 -20.14 10.55 11.50
N LYS A 118 -20.20 10.79 12.81
CA LYS A 118 -20.32 9.76 13.85
C LYS A 118 -21.49 8.78 13.64
N PRO A 119 -22.72 9.19 13.25
CA PRO A 119 -23.82 8.27 12.96
C PRO A 119 -23.57 7.32 11.76
N HIS A 120 -22.62 7.67 10.89
CA HIS A 120 -22.25 6.87 9.72
C HIS A 120 -21.14 5.86 10.04
N LEU A 121 -20.49 5.95 11.21
CA LEU A 121 -19.47 5.02 11.70
C LEU A 121 -20.10 3.77 12.32
N LYS A 122 -20.82 2.99 11.50
CA LYS A 122 -21.46 1.75 11.94
C LYS A 122 -20.43 0.62 12.07
N GLN A 123 -20.57 -0.21 13.10
CA GLN A 123 -19.82 -1.46 13.24
C GLN A 123 -20.24 -2.42 12.13
N LYS A 124 -19.50 -2.40 11.02
CA LYS A 124 -19.64 -3.35 9.92
C LYS A 124 -18.26 -3.81 9.46
N GLU A 125 -18.22 -5.05 9.00
CA GLU A 125 -17.13 -5.54 8.17
C GLU A 125 -17.12 -4.69 6.89
N LEU A 126 -16.04 -3.95 6.62
CA LEU A 126 -15.92 -3.18 5.37
C LEU A 126 -15.63 -4.16 4.24
N GLU A 127 -16.60 -4.38 3.35
CA GLU A 127 -16.50 -5.27 2.19
C GLU A 127 -16.30 -4.51 0.88
N LYS A 128 -16.05 -5.26 -0.20
CA LYS A 128 -15.89 -4.66 -1.53
C LYS A 128 -17.21 -4.01 -1.95
N GLY A 129 -17.22 -2.69 -2.06
CA GLY A 129 -18.41 -1.92 -2.42
C GLY A 129 -19.01 -1.12 -1.30
N ASP A 130 -18.58 -1.39 -0.08
CA ASP A 130 -19.02 -0.58 1.05
C ASP A 130 -18.53 0.86 0.93
N ILE A 131 -19.37 1.75 1.44
CA ILE A 131 -19.04 3.15 1.60
C ILE A 131 -17.93 3.28 2.66
N ILE A 132 -16.72 3.64 2.22
CA ILE A 132 -15.55 3.85 3.10
C ILE A 132 -15.35 5.31 3.52
N SER A 133 -15.90 6.28 2.78
CA SER A 133 -15.64 7.71 3.00
C SER A 133 -15.88 8.18 4.43
N PRO A 134 -16.94 7.75 5.14
CA PRO A 134 -17.12 8.10 6.55
C PRO A 134 -15.94 7.74 7.45
N PHE A 135 -15.32 6.58 7.22
CA PHE A 135 -14.20 6.10 8.03
C PHE A 135 -12.93 6.89 7.74
N LEU A 136 -12.70 7.26 6.47
CA LEU A 136 -11.55 8.07 6.09
C LEU A 136 -11.69 9.52 6.59
N ILE A 137 -12.89 10.11 6.46
CA ILE A 137 -13.22 11.44 7.00
C ILE A 137 -13.01 11.48 8.52
N ALA A 138 -13.53 10.49 9.25
CA ALA A 138 -13.36 10.41 10.69
C ALA A 138 -11.88 10.35 11.09
N LEU A 139 -11.06 9.63 10.33
CA LEU A 139 -9.64 9.50 10.60
C LEU A 139 -8.88 10.80 10.34
N ASP A 140 -9.17 11.50 9.23
CA ASP A 140 -8.64 12.82 8.91
C ASP A 140 -9.01 13.87 9.96
N LEU A 141 -10.19 13.74 10.59
CA LEU A 141 -10.63 14.56 11.71
C LEU A 141 -9.99 14.18 13.05
N GLY A 142 -9.17 13.12 13.09
CA GLY A 142 -8.51 12.62 14.29
C GLY A 142 -9.42 11.84 15.23
N MET A 143 -10.53 11.26 14.75
CA MET A 143 -11.48 10.45 15.53
C MET A 143 -10.96 9.02 15.75
N LYS A 144 -9.73 8.90 16.24
CA LYS A 144 -9.06 7.59 16.42
C LYS A 144 -9.80 6.74 17.45
N ASP A 145 -10.32 7.35 18.50
CA ASP A 145 -11.03 6.66 19.59
C ASP A 145 -12.36 6.07 19.13
N GLU A 146 -13.08 6.77 18.24
CA GLU A 146 -14.33 6.28 17.64
C GLU A 146 -14.09 5.17 16.61
N LEU A 147 -12.96 5.23 15.89
CA LEU A 147 -12.61 4.25 14.86
C LEU A 147 -11.99 2.96 15.44
N LEU A 148 -11.23 3.06 16.53
CA LEU A 148 -10.56 1.93 17.16
C LEU A 148 -11.49 0.74 17.45
N PRO A 149 -12.65 0.89 18.12
CA PRO A 149 -13.54 -0.24 18.40
C PRO A 149 -14.11 -0.88 17.12
N ILE A 150 -14.23 -0.12 16.03
CA ILE A 150 -14.68 -0.64 14.73
C ILE A 150 -13.59 -1.52 14.12
N VAL A 151 -12.35 -1.01 14.06
CA VAL A 151 -11.20 -1.78 13.57
C VAL A 151 -11.00 -3.05 14.42
N GLU A 152 -11.13 -2.92 15.73
CA GLU A 152 -11.04 -4.03 16.68
C GLU A 152 -12.22 -5.02 16.60
N SER A 153 -13.34 -4.64 15.97
CA SER A 153 -14.45 -5.57 15.72
C SER A 153 -14.21 -6.48 14.52
N TRP A 154 -13.28 -6.15 13.62
CA TRP A 154 -13.07 -6.92 12.40
C TRP A 154 -12.57 -8.34 12.67
N LYS A 155 -13.07 -9.31 11.91
CA LYS A 155 -12.76 -10.73 12.08
C LYS A 155 -11.32 -11.05 11.72
N SER A 156 -10.77 -12.02 12.44
CA SER A 156 -9.47 -12.61 12.10
C SER A 156 -9.56 -13.37 10.78
N ARG A 157 -8.54 -13.25 9.93
CA ARG A 157 -8.44 -13.97 8.65
C ARG A 157 -7.03 -14.52 8.46
N GLU A 158 -6.91 -15.52 7.59
CA GLU A 158 -5.61 -16.09 7.24
C GLU A 158 -4.80 -15.10 6.38
N PRO A 159 -3.46 -15.09 6.44
CA PRO A 159 -2.67 -14.17 5.63
C PRO A 159 -2.88 -14.39 4.12
N SER A 160 -3.20 -13.34 3.36
CA SER A 160 -3.38 -13.39 1.91
C SER A 160 -3.17 -12.03 1.24
N ILE A 161 -2.72 -12.05 -0.02
CA ILE A 161 -2.65 -10.87 -0.90
C ILE A 161 -3.93 -10.70 -1.74
N ARG A 162 -4.85 -11.66 -1.71
CA ARG A 162 -6.01 -11.74 -2.63
C ARG A 162 -7.33 -11.28 -2.01
N TYR A 163 -7.30 -10.75 -0.80
CA TYR A 163 -8.52 -10.31 -0.13
C TYR A 163 -9.00 -8.98 -0.70
N SER A 164 -10.00 -9.06 -1.58
CA SER A 164 -10.61 -7.89 -2.23
C SER A 164 -11.17 -6.84 -1.25
N TYR A 165 -11.59 -7.27 -0.05
CA TYR A 165 -12.09 -6.42 1.03
C TYR A 165 -10.99 -5.87 1.95
N SER A 166 -9.76 -6.36 1.85
CA SER A 166 -8.67 -5.96 2.75
C SER A 166 -8.03 -4.61 2.39
N GLU A 167 -8.13 -4.18 1.12
CA GLU A 167 -7.54 -2.92 0.66
C GLU A 167 -8.03 -1.69 1.42
N TYR A 168 -9.34 -1.60 1.60
CA TYR A 168 -9.98 -0.49 2.31
C TYR A 168 -9.64 -0.49 3.79
N ARG A 169 -9.62 -1.68 4.41
CA ARG A 169 -9.30 -1.86 5.83
C ARG A 169 -7.83 -1.53 6.11
N LYS A 170 -6.93 -1.97 5.23
CA LYS A 170 -5.49 -1.67 5.28
C LYS A 170 -5.24 -0.16 5.30
N ASN A 171 -5.90 0.59 4.42
CA ASN A 171 -5.72 2.04 4.36
C ASN A 171 -6.13 2.72 5.67
N ILE A 172 -7.26 2.33 6.25
CA ILE A 172 -7.71 2.83 7.57
C ILE A 172 -6.68 2.46 8.65
N ILE A 173 -6.21 1.21 8.69
CA ILE A 173 -5.22 0.77 9.67
C ILE A 173 -3.94 1.59 9.57
N PHE A 174 -3.37 1.76 8.36
CA PHE A 174 -2.13 2.51 8.19
C PHE A 174 -2.22 3.96 8.66
N LEU A 175 -3.37 4.58 8.49
CA LEU A 175 -3.61 5.97 8.89
C LEU A 175 -3.63 6.15 10.43
N PHE A 176 -3.70 5.08 11.24
CA PHE A 176 -3.51 5.21 12.70
C PHE A 176 -2.08 5.64 13.07
N GLN A 177 -1.09 5.24 12.28
CA GLN A 177 0.36 5.50 12.47
C GLN A 177 0.94 5.01 13.80
N ASP A 178 0.19 4.24 14.59
CA ASP A 178 0.67 3.57 15.80
C ASP A 178 1.20 2.17 15.47
N SER A 179 2.47 1.89 15.80
CA SER A 179 3.15 0.64 15.42
C SER A 179 2.43 -0.61 15.94
N GLU A 180 2.04 -0.64 17.22
CA GLU A 180 1.42 -1.82 17.83
C GLU A 180 0.01 -2.08 17.28
N THR A 181 -0.80 -1.03 17.17
CA THR A 181 -2.13 -1.12 16.58
C THR A 181 -2.05 -1.54 15.12
N VAL A 182 -1.16 -0.95 14.33
CA VAL A 182 -1.00 -1.30 12.92
C VAL A 182 -0.59 -2.76 12.77
N LYS A 183 0.43 -3.23 13.50
CA LYS A 183 0.86 -4.65 13.46
C LYS A 183 -0.28 -5.59 13.84
N ARG A 184 -0.92 -5.34 14.98
CA ARG A 184 -2.00 -6.20 15.51
C ARG A 184 -3.16 -6.28 14.53
N GLN A 185 -3.66 -5.15 14.06
CA GLN A 185 -4.86 -5.13 13.21
C GLN A 185 -4.57 -5.57 11.78
N MET A 186 -3.39 -5.28 11.23
CA MET A 186 -3.01 -5.77 9.89
C MET A 186 -2.93 -7.30 9.86
N ARG A 187 -2.29 -7.89 10.88
CA ARG A 187 -2.23 -9.35 11.06
C ARG A 187 -3.63 -9.94 11.25
N LYS A 188 -4.47 -9.28 12.05
CA LYS A 188 -5.85 -9.71 12.28
C LYS A 188 -6.64 -9.80 10.98
N ILE A 189 -6.61 -8.76 10.13
CA ILE A 189 -7.33 -8.81 8.84
C ILE A 189 -6.65 -9.71 7.80
N GLY A 190 -5.46 -10.24 8.11
CA GLY A 190 -4.70 -11.13 7.24
C GLY A 190 -4.18 -10.46 5.97
N HIS A 191 -4.05 -9.13 5.93
CA HIS A 191 -3.60 -8.44 4.73
C HIS A 191 -2.08 -8.52 4.59
N LEU A 192 -1.61 -9.21 3.56
CA LEU A 192 -0.20 -9.23 3.17
C LEU A 192 0.10 -8.07 2.22
N LEU A 193 1.26 -7.45 2.44
CA LEU A 193 1.71 -6.30 1.66
C LEU A 193 1.96 -6.73 0.21
N LYS A 194 1.49 -5.95 -0.75
CA LYS A 194 1.50 -6.32 -2.18
C LYS A 194 2.27 -5.34 -3.07
N SER A 195 2.82 -4.27 -2.52
CA SER A 195 3.63 -3.29 -3.27
C SER A 195 4.78 -2.71 -2.45
N VAL A 196 5.75 -2.10 -3.13
CA VAL A 196 6.88 -1.41 -2.49
C VAL A 196 6.42 -0.23 -1.63
N GLU A 197 5.38 0.49 -2.05
CA GLU A 197 4.80 1.61 -1.32
C GLU A 197 4.26 1.16 0.03
N GLU A 198 3.58 0.01 0.06
CA GLU A 198 3.08 -0.59 1.29
C GLU A 198 4.23 -1.08 2.19
N LEU A 199 5.31 -1.62 1.61
CA LEU A 199 6.52 -1.98 2.38
C LEU A 199 7.16 -0.75 3.02
N LYS A 200 7.31 0.34 2.26
CA LYS A 200 7.86 1.61 2.75
C LYS A 200 7.01 2.17 3.88
N LEU A 201 5.69 2.16 3.72
CA LEU A 201 4.75 2.66 4.72
C LEU A 201 4.78 1.79 5.99
N TRP A 202 4.80 0.46 5.83
CA TRP A 202 4.96 -0.46 6.95
C TRP A 202 6.24 -0.16 7.73
N ILE A 203 7.39 -0.10 7.06
CA ILE A 203 8.69 0.18 7.72
C ILE A 203 8.70 1.56 8.38
N ALA A 204 8.12 2.57 7.74
CA ALA A 204 8.04 3.92 8.30
C ALA A 204 7.24 3.95 9.62
N ILE A 205 6.17 3.15 9.72
CA ILE A 205 5.31 3.06 10.91
C ILE A 205 5.93 2.14 11.96
N THR A 206 6.41 0.96 11.56
CA THR A 206 6.86 -0.09 12.49
C THR A 206 8.34 0.03 12.86
N GLN A 207 9.10 0.91 12.19
CA GLN A 207 10.52 1.17 12.43
C GLN A 207 11.36 -0.11 12.46
N TYR A 208 11.26 -0.91 11.39
CA TYR A 208 11.93 -2.23 11.27
C TYR A 208 11.47 -3.30 12.26
N SER A 209 10.46 -3.04 13.09
CA SER A 209 9.79 -4.12 13.83
C SER A 209 8.86 -4.91 12.90
N ASP A 210 8.74 -6.21 13.17
CA ASP A 210 7.87 -7.15 12.44
C ASP A 210 8.16 -7.25 10.93
N LEU A 211 9.44 -7.35 10.56
CA LEU A 211 9.85 -7.64 9.19
C LEU A 211 9.57 -9.09 8.74
N GLU A 212 9.17 -9.96 9.67
CA GLU A 212 8.65 -11.29 9.35
C GLU A 212 7.37 -11.20 8.52
N TRP A 213 6.49 -10.23 8.81
CA TRP A 213 5.31 -9.96 7.99
C TRP A 213 5.67 -9.50 6.56
N VAL A 214 6.73 -8.70 6.44
CA VAL A 214 7.29 -8.27 5.14
C VAL A 214 7.84 -9.46 4.35
N ALA A 215 8.64 -10.32 4.98
CA ALA A 215 9.16 -11.53 4.33
C ALA A 215 8.04 -12.48 3.90
N LEU A 216 7.01 -12.67 4.73
CA LEU A 216 5.82 -13.45 4.37
C LEU A 216 5.07 -12.85 3.17
N SER A 217 4.99 -11.53 3.11
CA SER A 217 4.38 -10.80 2.01
C SER A 217 5.17 -10.99 0.70
N VAL A 218 6.50 -10.76 0.72
CA VAL A 218 7.39 -10.97 -0.43
C VAL A 218 7.31 -12.42 -0.93
N LYS A 219 7.34 -13.40 -0.01
CA LYS A 219 7.16 -14.82 -0.33
C LYS A 219 5.83 -15.11 -1.03
N THR A 220 4.75 -14.51 -0.55
CA THR A 220 3.40 -14.77 -1.08
C THR A 220 3.22 -14.14 -2.46
N VAL A 221 3.66 -12.89 -2.64
CA VAL A 221 3.65 -12.20 -3.95
C VAL A 221 4.50 -12.96 -4.97
N PHE A 222 5.64 -13.51 -4.54
CA PHE A 222 6.49 -14.34 -5.40
C PHE A 222 5.77 -15.58 -5.95
N ASN A 223 4.92 -16.22 -5.14
CA ASN A 223 4.19 -17.41 -5.56
C ASN A 223 3.03 -17.09 -6.53
N ASP A 224 2.63 -15.83 -6.69
CA ASP A 224 1.31 -15.47 -7.25
C ASP A 224 1.27 -14.92 -8.69
N TYR A 225 2.38 -14.94 -9.44
CA TYR A 225 2.45 -14.56 -10.87
C TYR A 225 2.08 -13.09 -11.23
N TYR A 226 3.07 -12.20 -11.17
CA TYR A 226 3.43 -11.16 -12.16
C TYR A 226 4.81 -10.65 -11.73
N ASN A 227 5.85 -10.92 -12.54
CA ASN A 227 7.25 -10.91 -12.06
C ASN A 227 7.81 -9.53 -11.68
N GLU A 228 7.28 -8.42 -12.18
CA GLU A 228 7.87 -7.11 -11.93
C GLU A 228 7.59 -6.59 -10.51
N GLN A 229 6.34 -6.66 -10.04
CA GLN A 229 6.01 -6.27 -8.66
C GLN A 229 6.79 -7.07 -7.62
N TYR A 230 6.93 -8.38 -7.85
CA TYR A 230 7.79 -9.22 -7.02
C TYR A 230 9.25 -8.75 -7.03
N LYS A 231 9.84 -8.52 -8.20
CA LYS A 231 11.25 -8.09 -8.32
C LYS A 231 11.48 -6.77 -7.60
N GLU A 232 10.54 -5.83 -7.70
CA GLU A 232 10.62 -4.54 -7.03
C GLU A 232 10.54 -4.69 -5.51
N MET A 233 9.60 -5.48 -5.00
CA MET A 233 9.48 -5.76 -3.56
C MET A 233 10.71 -6.48 -3.01
N LEU A 234 11.20 -7.51 -3.69
CA LEU A 234 12.39 -8.23 -3.28
C LEU A 234 13.63 -7.31 -3.32
N LYS A 235 13.81 -6.54 -4.40
CA LYS A 235 14.92 -5.59 -4.53
C LYS A 235 14.89 -4.55 -3.42
N PHE A 236 13.71 -4.02 -3.10
CA PHE A 236 13.55 -3.08 -1.98
C PHE A 236 13.92 -3.75 -0.66
N PHE A 237 13.42 -4.97 -0.40
CA PHE A 237 13.69 -5.68 0.85
C PHE A 237 15.17 -6.05 1.02
N LEU A 238 15.83 -6.52 -0.05
CA LEU A 238 17.28 -6.76 -0.08
C LEU A 238 18.10 -5.47 0.06
N GLY A 239 17.55 -4.31 -0.33
CA GLY A 239 18.24 -3.03 -0.21
C GLY A 239 18.37 -2.50 1.23
N ILE A 240 17.61 -3.07 2.18
CA ILE A 240 17.63 -2.63 3.57
C ILE A 240 18.84 -3.23 4.28
N LYS A 241 19.57 -2.36 5.00
CA LYS A 241 20.81 -2.67 5.71
C LYS A 241 20.61 -2.47 7.21
N ALA A 242 19.99 -3.46 7.85
CA ALA A 242 19.65 -3.42 9.27
C ALA A 242 19.72 -4.83 9.88
N PRO A 243 20.11 -5.00 11.16
CA PRO A 243 20.17 -6.32 11.81
C PRO A 243 18.84 -7.07 11.82
N GLU A 244 17.72 -6.37 11.99
CA GLU A 244 16.37 -6.92 12.11
C GLU A 244 15.92 -7.72 10.89
N ILE A 245 16.59 -7.52 9.75
CA ILE A 245 16.33 -8.23 8.50
C ILE A 245 16.95 -9.61 8.44
N ALA A 246 17.99 -9.88 9.23
CA ALA A 246 18.77 -11.10 9.06
C ALA A 246 17.93 -12.37 9.23
N LYS A 247 17.05 -12.41 10.25
CA LYS A 247 16.10 -13.51 10.48
C LYS A 247 15.06 -13.63 9.34
N PRO A 248 14.34 -12.56 8.93
CA PRO A 248 13.52 -12.57 7.72
C PRO A 248 14.24 -13.05 6.45
N MET A 249 15.48 -12.64 6.21
CA MET A 249 16.27 -13.09 5.05
C MET A 249 16.59 -14.58 5.13
N LEU A 250 16.83 -15.11 6.32
CA LEU A 250 17.05 -16.53 6.51
C LEU A 250 15.78 -17.35 6.18
N HIS A 251 14.59 -16.83 6.51
CA HIS A 251 13.33 -17.45 6.11
C HIS A 251 13.16 -17.46 4.58
N LEU A 252 13.53 -16.36 3.90
CA LEU A 252 13.51 -16.30 2.43
C LEU A 252 14.57 -17.22 1.81
N TYR A 253 15.75 -17.35 2.42
CA TYR A 253 16.81 -18.25 1.98
C TYR A 253 16.36 -19.72 1.94
N GLY A 254 15.48 -20.13 2.86
CA GLY A 254 14.85 -21.45 2.84
C GLY A 254 13.99 -21.74 1.61
N ILE A 255 13.72 -20.74 0.75
CA ILE A 255 12.97 -20.89 -0.49
C ILE A 255 13.98 -21.04 -1.65
N PRO A 256 14.06 -22.20 -2.31
CA PRO A 256 15.12 -22.47 -3.30
C PRO A 256 15.26 -21.42 -4.40
N LYS A 257 14.15 -20.81 -4.82
CA LYS A 257 14.13 -19.79 -5.88
C LYS A 257 14.59 -18.40 -5.42
N LEU A 258 14.68 -18.15 -4.10
CA LEU A 258 15.18 -16.90 -3.51
C LEU A 258 16.56 -17.06 -2.88
N ALA A 259 17.08 -18.29 -2.84
CA ALA A 259 18.28 -18.64 -2.09
C ALA A 259 19.51 -17.88 -2.59
N THR A 260 19.64 -17.65 -3.88
CA THR A 260 20.79 -16.94 -4.46
C THR A 260 20.80 -15.47 -4.06
N GLU A 261 19.69 -14.77 -4.26
CA GLU A 261 19.54 -13.34 -3.97
C GLU A 261 19.69 -13.06 -2.47
N THR A 262 19.06 -13.89 -1.63
CA THR A 262 19.17 -13.78 -0.17
C THR A 262 20.56 -14.15 0.33
N LYS A 263 21.22 -15.16 -0.26
CA LYS A 263 22.62 -15.48 0.05
C LYS A 263 23.55 -14.30 -0.26
N ASN A 264 23.36 -13.63 -1.40
CA ASN A 264 24.16 -12.47 -1.77
C ASN A 264 24.03 -11.34 -0.73
N TRP A 265 22.82 -11.11 -0.19
CA TRP A 265 22.63 -10.14 0.88
C TRP A 265 23.50 -10.45 2.11
N PHE A 266 23.55 -11.70 2.56
CA PHE A 266 24.40 -12.10 3.70
C PHE A 266 25.89 -11.90 3.43
N ILE A 267 26.34 -12.09 2.18
CA ILE A 267 27.73 -11.86 1.77
C ILE A 267 28.05 -10.36 1.74
N GLU A 268 27.13 -9.52 1.27
CA GLU A 268 27.31 -8.08 1.14
C GLU A 268 27.12 -7.33 2.47
N CYS A 269 26.32 -7.88 3.38
CA CYS A 269 25.95 -7.27 4.66
C CYS A 269 26.33 -8.14 5.88
N PRO A 270 27.60 -8.61 6.00
CA PRO A 270 27.98 -9.61 7.00
C PRO A 270 27.84 -9.11 8.45
N TYR A 271 28.07 -7.81 8.69
CA TYR A 271 27.92 -7.21 10.02
C TYR A 271 26.47 -7.29 10.52
N PHE A 272 25.51 -6.80 9.72
CA PHE A 272 24.08 -6.85 10.04
C PHE A 272 23.57 -8.28 10.17
N ALA A 273 24.06 -9.19 9.32
CA ALA A 273 23.74 -10.61 9.38
C ALA A 273 24.13 -11.24 10.73
N ILE A 274 25.37 -11.01 11.17
CA ILE A 274 25.86 -11.55 12.44
C ILE A 274 25.07 -10.96 13.59
N GLU A 275 24.96 -9.63 13.66
CA GLU A 275 24.27 -8.92 14.73
C GLU A 275 22.80 -9.40 14.87
N GLY A 276 22.08 -9.50 13.74
CA GLY A 276 20.67 -9.87 13.73
C GLY A 276 20.38 -11.34 14.00
N LEU A 277 21.35 -12.24 13.79
CA LEU A 277 21.17 -13.68 14.00
C LEU A 277 21.64 -14.15 15.37
N ILE A 278 22.44 -13.37 16.10
CA ILE A 278 22.87 -13.69 17.46
C ILE A 278 21.69 -14.04 18.37
N PRO A 279 20.60 -13.23 18.46
CA PRO A 279 19.46 -13.56 19.31
C PRO A 279 18.81 -14.88 18.91
N ALA A 280 18.67 -15.13 17.61
CA ALA A 280 17.99 -16.32 17.10
C ALA A 280 18.77 -17.63 17.33
N VAL A 281 20.10 -17.55 17.48
CA VAL A 281 20.95 -18.68 17.90
C VAL A 281 20.81 -18.95 19.39
N LEU A 282 20.67 -17.89 20.20
CA LEU A 282 20.55 -17.99 21.65
C LEU A 282 19.15 -18.48 22.09
N ASP A 283 18.11 -18.20 21.30
CA ASP A 283 16.73 -18.60 21.59
C ASP A 283 16.42 -20.09 21.27
N GLU A 284 17.42 -20.88 20.88
CA GLU A 284 17.31 -22.32 20.53
C GLU A 284 16.20 -22.68 19.51
N ASP A 285 15.83 -21.75 18.62
CA ASP A 285 14.87 -22.06 17.56
C ASP A 285 15.48 -23.11 16.61
N LYS A 286 14.98 -24.33 16.70
CA LYS A 286 15.47 -25.49 15.92
C LYS A 286 15.42 -25.26 14.41
N LYS A 287 14.40 -24.56 13.91
CA LYS A 287 14.26 -24.30 12.46
C LYS A 287 15.29 -23.28 11.99
N ILE A 288 15.52 -22.25 12.79
CA ILE A 288 16.53 -21.23 12.49
C ILE A 288 17.93 -21.83 12.59
N SER A 289 18.19 -22.63 13.62
CA SER A 289 19.46 -23.33 13.80
C SER A 289 19.80 -24.27 12.63
N GLU A 290 18.81 -24.97 12.07
CA GLU A 290 19.00 -25.82 10.89
C GLU A 290 19.32 -25.00 9.64
N LEU A 291 18.60 -23.88 9.42
CA LEU A 291 18.85 -22.98 8.29
C LEU A 291 20.22 -22.28 8.40
N LEU A 292 20.60 -21.86 9.60
CA LEU A 292 21.92 -21.30 9.90
C LEU A 292 23.04 -22.31 9.64
N SER A 293 22.85 -23.56 10.05
CA SER A 293 23.81 -24.63 9.80
C SER A 293 23.99 -24.88 8.30
N LYS A 294 22.90 -24.88 7.53
CA LYS A 294 22.94 -24.98 6.06
C LYS A 294 23.69 -23.80 5.45
N PHE A 295 23.38 -22.58 5.87
CA PHE A 295 24.04 -21.37 5.40
C PHE A 295 25.55 -21.37 5.72
N TYR A 296 25.92 -21.71 6.95
CA TYR A 296 27.32 -21.75 7.39
C TYR A 296 28.14 -22.79 6.61
N ASN A 297 27.56 -23.96 6.33
CA ASN A 297 28.19 -24.99 5.50
C ASN A 297 28.41 -24.50 4.06
N LEU A 298 27.44 -23.78 3.48
CA LEU A 298 27.55 -23.19 2.14
C LEU A 298 28.59 -22.06 2.06
N CYS A 299 28.68 -21.20 3.07
CA CYS A 299 29.70 -20.15 3.12
C CYS A 299 31.11 -20.71 3.39
N SER A 300 31.23 -21.76 4.20
CA SER A 300 32.51 -22.42 4.51
C SER A 300 33.10 -23.11 3.27
N LEU A 301 32.26 -23.70 2.41
CA LEU A 301 32.69 -24.34 1.15
C LEU A 301 33.28 -23.31 0.15
N GLU A 302 32.68 -22.11 0.04
CA GLU A 302 33.19 -21.06 -0.86
C GLU A 302 34.50 -20.41 -0.37
N VAL A 303 34.71 -20.32 0.95
CA VAL A 303 35.99 -19.86 1.53
C VAL A 303 37.11 -20.87 1.23
N THR A 304 36.82 -22.18 1.22
CA THR A 304 37.79 -23.21 0.81
C THR A 304 38.09 -23.20 -0.69
N GLU A 305 37.15 -22.84 -1.56
CA GLU A 305 37.41 -22.72 -3.01
C GLU A 305 38.16 -21.42 -3.39
N LYS A 306 37.87 -20.29 -2.74
CA LYS A 306 38.64 -19.03 -2.98
C LYS A 306 40.06 -19.08 -2.41
N SER A 307 40.30 -19.83 -1.33
CA SER A 307 41.64 -20.00 -0.75
C SER A 307 42.50 -21.00 -1.54
N SER A 308 41.89 -21.97 -2.24
CA SER A 308 42.59 -22.92 -3.11
C SER A 308 42.90 -22.36 -4.51
N SER A 309 42.08 -21.44 -5.05
CA SER A 309 42.38 -20.76 -6.32
C SER A 309 43.49 -19.71 -6.20
N LYS A 310 43.61 -19.00 -5.07
CA LYS A 310 44.74 -18.08 -4.81
C LYS A 310 46.09 -18.79 -4.58
N LYS A 311 46.11 -20.10 -4.33
CA LYS A 311 47.36 -20.87 -4.17
C LYS A 311 47.91 -21.44 -5.48
N ARG A 312 47.22 -21.30 -6.62
CA ARG A 312 47.67 -21.86 -7.91
C ARG A 312 48.44 -20.92 -8.83
N THR A 313 48.66 -19.66 -8.45
CA THR A 313 49.45 -18.71 -9.23
C THR A 313 50.56 -18.09 -8.39
N ASN A 314 51.60 -18.88 -8.07
CA ASN A 314 52.97 -18.42 -7.84
C ASN A 314 53.88 -19.61 -7.49
N ILE A 315 54.32 -20.35 -8.51
CA ILE A 315 55.53 -21.16 -8.42
C ILE A 315 56.36 -20.87 -9.68
N PRO A 316 57.47 -20.14 -9.61
CA PRO A 316 58.39 -20.05 -10.73
C PRO A 316 59.09 -21.40 -10.92
N GLN A 317 58.95 -21.99 -12.11
CA GLN A 317 59.72 -23.17 -12.51
C GLN A 317 61.23 -22.81 -12.56
N ARG A 318 61.99 -23.23 -11.55
CA ARG A 318 63.46 -23.31 -11.65
C ARG A 318 63.86 -24.69 -12.18
N SER A 319 64.44 -24.66 -13.36
CA SER A 319 65.04 -25.75 -14.11
C SER A 319 66.09 -26.52 -13.29
N LYS A 320 65.89 -27.84 -13.11
CA LYS A 320 66.95 -28.75 -12.68
C LYS A 320 67.78 -29.14 -13.90
N LYS A 321 68.99 -28.58 -13.98
CA LYS A 321 70.05 -28.98 -14.90
C LYS A 321 71.01 -29.94 -14.18
N LYS A 322 71.57 -30.88 -14.96
CA LYS A 322 72.73 -31.78 -14.68
C LYS A 322 72.37 -33.11 -14.00
N LEU A 323 72.92 -34.27 -14.37
CA LEU A 323 73.95 -34.64 -15.36
C LEU A 323 73.78 -36.16 -15.60
N LYS A 324 73.86 -36.63 -16.85
CA LYS A 324 74.01 -38.06 -17.16
C LYS A 324 75.47 -38.45 -16.89
N MET A 325 75.70 -39.50 -16.11
CA MET A 325 76.92 -40.31 -16.22
C MET A 325 76.53 -41.66 -16.81
N LYS A 326 77.21 -42.05 -17.89
CA LYS A 326 77.31 -43.43 -18.35
C LYS A 326 78.77 -43.85 -18.13
N TYR A 327 78.95 -45.07 -17.62
CA TYR A 327 80.17 -45.84 -17.86
C TYR A 327 80.20 -46.29 -19.31
#